data_AF-A0A285G304-F1
#
_entry.id   AF-A0A285G304-F1
#
_cell.length_a   1.000
_cell.length_b   1.000
_cell.length_c   1.000
_cell.angle_alpha   90.00
_cell.angle_beta   90.00
_cell.angle_gamma   90.00
#
_symmetry.space_group_name_H-M   'P 1'
#
loop_
_entity.id
_entity.type
_entity.pdbx_description
1 polymer ?
#
loop_
_entity_poly.entity_id
_entity_poly.type
_entity_poly.pdbx_seq_one_letter_code
_entity_poly.pdbx_strand_id
1 'polypeptide(L)'
;LKTSIAVDVEKFIVTGFKISGKPVHDAKHASSLLRQCHKRRKADCYLMDKGYDSEKIHTLINEELKAEAIIPVRYRKRKKIKGKCSRLNIWNSH
;
A
#
# COMPACT_ATOMS: atom_id res chain seq x y z
N LEU A 1 18.99 -6.89 5.45
CA LEU A 1 18.59 -6.22 4.19
C LEU A 1 17.07 -6.19 4.09
N LYS A 2 16.48 -5.04 3.76
CA LYS A 2 15.04 -4.92 3.45
C LYS A 2 14.87 -4.17 2.14
N THR A 3 14.01 -4.69 1.27
CA THR A 3 13.77 -4.16 -0.07
C THR A 3 12.27 -3.96 -0.29
N SER A 4 11.90 -2.82 -0.86
CA SER A 4 10.54 -2.51 -1.29
C SER A 4 10.58 -2.18 -2.77
N ILE A 5 9.66 -2.75 -3.55
CA ILE A 5 9.64 -2.62 -5.02
C ILE A 5 8.22 -2.19 -5.41
N ALA A 6 8.12 -1.25 -6.34
CA ALA A 6 6.88 -0.87 -7.00
C ALA A 6 6.89 -1.45 -8.42
N VAL A 7 5.80 -2.10 -8.80
CA VAL A 7 5.63 -2.75 -10.10
C VAL A 7 4.35 -2.24 -10.73
N ASP A 8 4.43 -1.95 -12.01
CA ASP A 8 3.25 -1.70 -12.81
C ASP A 8 2.52 -3.01 -13.14
N VAL A 9 1.26 -3.12 -12.72
CA VAL A 9 0.50 -4.38 -12.83
C VAL A 9 0.02 -4.70 -14.24
N GLU A 10 -0.04 -3.73 -15.14
CA GLU A 10 -0.48 -3.92 -16.52
C GLU A 10 0.68 -4.36 -17.41
N LYS A 11 1.84 -3.70 -17.28
CA LYS A 11 3.01 -3.95 -18.13
C LYS A 11 4.07 -4.85 -17.48
N PHE A 12 3.90 -5.19 -16.20
CA PHE A 12 4.86 -5.97 -15.42
C PHE A 12 6.27 -5.37 -15.36
N ILE A 13 6.37 -4.03 -15.36
CA ILE A 13 7.64 -3.30 -15.33
C ILE A 13 7.88 -2.73 -13.92
N VAL A 14 9.11 -2.82 -13.42
CA VAL A 14 9.52 -2.18 -12.16
C VAL A 14 9.55 -0.66 -12.32
N THR A 15 8.75 0.05 -11.53
CA THR A 15 8.63 1.51 -11.59
C THR A 15 9.41 2.23 -10.50
N GLY A 16 9.79 1.53 -9.42
CA GLY A 16 10.62 2.08 -8.36
C GLY A 16 11.09 1.02 -7.37
N PHE A 17 12.14 1.34 -6.60
CA PHE A 17 12.61 0.47 -5.53
C PHE A 17 13.31 1.26 -4.41
N LYS A 18 13.28 0.70 -3.20
CA LYS A 18 14.00 1.20 -2.02
C LYS A 18 14.64 0.06 -1.26
N ILE A 19 15.91 0.23 -0.90
CA ILE A 19 16.73 -0.77 -0.21
C ILE A 19 17.28 -0.15 1.08
N SER A 20 17.20 -0.89 2.18
CA SER A 20 17.83 -0.56 3.45
C SER A 20 18.71 -1.72 3.92
N GLY A 21 19.95 -1.42 4.31
CA GLY A 21 20.89 -2.42 4.85
C GLY A 21 20.40 -3.05 6.17
N LYS A 22 19.60 -2.32 6.95
CA LYS A 22 19.02 -2.72 8.24
C LYS A 22 17.51 -2.96 8.16
N PRO A 23 16.92 -3.70 9.11
CA PRO A 23 15.46 -3.80 9.25
C PRO A 23 14.84 -2.42 9.42
N VAL A 24 13.79 -2.13 8.66
CA VAL A 24 13.01 -0.90 8.75
C VAL A 24 11.53 -1.21 8.62
N HIS A 25 10.66 -0.37 9.17
CA HIS A 25 9.22 -0.49 8.96
C HIS A 25 8.88 -0.18 7.49
N ASP A 26 7.94 -0.90 6.88
CA ASP A 26 7.54 -0.72 5.47
C ASP A 26 7.10 0.72 5.18
N ALA A 27 6.37 1.32 6.12
CA ALA A 27 5.96 2.71 6.04
C ALA A 27 7.11 3.71 5.85
N LYS A 28 8.34 3.38 6.29
CA LYS A 28 9.51 4.25 6.10
C LYS A 28 9.97 4.30 4.65
N HIS A 29 9.79 3.21 3.89
CA HIS A 29 10.09 3.19 2.46
C HIS A 29 8.97 3.81 1.62
N ALA A 30 7.73 3.61 2.06
CA ALA A 30 6.51 3.92 1.31
C ALA A 30 6.51 5.31 0.67
N SER A 31 6.71 6.36 1.46
CA SER A 31 6.57 7.73 0.96
C SER A 31 7.53 8.05 -0.19
N SER A 32 8.81 7.71 -0.02
CA SER A 32 9.84 7.94 -1.02
C SER A 32 9.65 7.06 -2.27
N LEU A 33 9.17 5.83 -2.09
CA LEU A 33 8.91 4.88 -3.18
C LEU A 33 7.71 5.34 -4.00
N LEU A 34 6.59 5.67 -3.35
CA LEU A 34 5.34 6.11 -3.98
C LEU A 34 5.54 7.38 -4.80
N ARG A 35 6.23 8.39 -4.26
CA ARG A 35 6.58 9.60 -5.01
C ARG A 35 7.45 9.30 -6.23
N GLN A 36 8.41 8.39 -6.08
CA GLN A 36 9.33 8.03 -7.16
C GLN A 36 8.60 7.31 -8.30
N CYS A 37 7.78 6.30 -8.00
CA CYS A 37 7.05 5.57 -9.03
C CYS A 37 5.98 6.45 -9.67
N HIS A 38 5.23 7.24 -8.90
CA HIS A 38 4.17 8.12 -9.43
C HIS A 38 4.72 9.18 -10.39
N LYS A 39 5.91 9.73 -10.09
CA LYS A 39 6.59 10.68 -10.99
C LYS A 39 6.93 10.06 -12.34
N ARG A 40 7.30 8.77 -12.36
CA ARG A 40 7.66 8.05 -13.58
C ARG A 40 6.42 7.60 -14.35
N ARG A 41 5.42 7.09 -13.65
CA ARG A 41 4.16 6.64 -14.20
C ARG A 41 3.06 6.94 -13.19
N LYS A 42 2.14 7.82 -13.56
CA LYS A 42 0.93 8.07 -12.77
C LYS A 42 0.13 6.78 -12.69
N ALA A 43 -0.40 6.52 -11.51
CA ALA A 43 -1.25 5.37 -11.23
C ALA A 43 -2.53 5.89 -10.59
N ASP A 44 -3.67 5.32 -10.98
CA ASP A 44 -4.97 5.67 -10.42
C ASP A 44 -5.16 5.00 -9.04
N CYS A 45 -4.52 3.86 -8.82
CA CYS A 45 -4.52 3.18 -7.54
C CYS A 45 -3.19 2.51 -7.21
N TYR A 46 -2.97 2.27 -5.92
CA TYR A 46 -1.83 1.54 -5.38
C TYR A 46 -2.31 0.33 -4.60
N LEU A 47 -2.03 -0.85 -5.15
CA LEU A 47 -2.21 -2.12 -4.46
C LEU A 47 -1.02 -2.36 -3.53
N MET A 48 -1.27 -2.43 -2.22
CA MET A 48 -0.21 -2.51 -1.21
C MET A 48 -0.46 -3.58 -0.16
N ASP A 49 0.64 -4.07 0.41
CA ASP A 49 0.62 -4.98 1.56
C ASP A 49 0.15 -4.28 2.84
N LYS A 50 -0.36 -5.07 3.80
CA LYS A 50 -0.80 -4.56 5.11
C LYS A 50 0.28 -3.76 5.89
N GLY A 51 1.57 -4.03 5.66
CA GLY A 51 2.65 -3.25 6.30
C GLY A 51 2.67 -1.77 5.92
N TYR A 52 1.97 -1.41 4.83
CA TYR A 52 1.79 -0.05 4.33
C TYR A 52 0.49 0.61 4.82
N ASP A 53 -0.31 -0.10 5.61
CA ASP A 53 -1.55 0.43 6.17
C ASP A 53 -1.25 1.45 7.28
N SER A 54 -1.18 2.72 6.90
CA SER A 54 -1.01 3.84 7.83
C SER A 54 -1.65 5.10 7.27
N GLU A 55 -2.24 5.93 8.13
CA GLU A 55 -2.90 7.18 7.72
C GLU A 55 -1.98 8.07 6.89
N LYS A 56 -0.71 8.20 7.27
CA LYS A 56 0.28 9.01 6.52
C LYS A 56 0.44 8.57 5.06
N ILE A 57 0.30 7.28 4.79
CA ILE A 57 0.40 6.72 3.43
C ILE A 57 -0.90 6.95 2.67
N HIS A 58 -2.05 6.75 3.33
CA HIS A 58 -3.36 7.05 2.75
C HIS A 58 -3.49 8.54 2.38
N THR A 59 -3.11 9.45 3.29
CA THR A 59 -3.05 10.90 3.04
C THR A 59 -2.15 11.23 1.85
N LEU A 60 -0.93 10.67 1.80
CA LEU A 60 -0.01 10.87 0.68
C LEU A 60 -0.65 10.46 -0.66
N ILE A 61 -1.26 9.28 -0.71
CA ILE A 61 -1.84 8.72 -1.93
C ILE A 61 -3.06 9.53 -2.39
N ASN A 62 -3.98 9.82 -1.48
CA ASN A 62 -5.23 10.50 -1.80
C ASN A 62 -5.03 12.01 -2.07
N GLU A 63 -4.32 12.70 -1.17
CA GLU A 63 -4.23 14.16 -1.23
C GLU A 63 -3.17 14.64 -2.22
N GLU A 64 -2.00 13.99 -2.24
CA GLU A 64 -0.89 14.44 -3.06
C GLU A 64 -0.82 13.72 -4.41
N LEU A 65 -0.96 12.39 -4.43
CA LEU A 65 -0.85 11.61 -5.66
C LEU A 65 -2.18 11.51 -6.43
N LYS A 66 -3.30 11.97 -5.83
CA LYS A 66 -4.64 11.91 -6.41
C LYS A 66 -5.01 10.50 -6.91
N ALA A 67 -4.64 9.50 -6.12
CA ALA A 67 -4.84 8.08 -6.40
C ALA A 67 -5.54 7.39 -5.22
N GLU A 68 -5.95 6.14 -5.37
CA GLU A 68 -6.60 5.35 -4.32
C GLU A 68 -5.66 4.28 -3.73
N ALA A 69 -5.70 4.08 -2.41
CA ALA A 69 -4.95 3.02 -1.74
C ALA A 69 -5.80 1.75 -1.57
N ILE A 70 -5.36 0.64 -2.16
CA ILE A 70 -6.04 -0.66 -2.07
C ILE A 70 -5.19 -1.62 -1.23
N ILE A 71 -5.73 -2.05 -0.08
CA ILE A 71 -5.06 -3.00 0.82
C ILE A 71 -5.91 -4.27 0.94
N PRO A 72 -5.52 -5.39 0.32
CA PRO A 72 -6.31 -6.61 0.37
C PRO A 72 -6.43 -7.15 1.80
N VAL A 73 -7.65 -7.48 2.19
CA VAL A 73 -7.91 -8.20 3.44
C VAL A 73 -7.41 -9.63 3.27
N ARG A 74 -6.33 -9.99 3.97
CA ARG A 74 -5.89 -11.40 4.03
C ARG A 74 -6.96 -12.23 4.73
N TYR A 75 -7.58 -13.18 4.04
CA TYR A 75 -8.50 -14.13 4.66
C TYR A 75 -7.72 -15.00 5.65
N ARG A 76 -7.76 -14.63 6.93
CA ARG A 76 -7.03 -15.30 8.00
C ARG A 76 -7.98 -16.32 8.62
N LYS A 77 -7.72 -17.63 8.47
CA LYS A 77 -8.34 -18.66 9.32
C LYS A 77 -7.84 -18.48 10.76
N ARG A 78 -8.37 -17.51 11.51
CA ARG A 78 -7.92 -17.18 12.88
C ARG A 78 -9.00 -17.51 13.90
N LYS A 79 -8.60 -18.10 15.04
CA LYS A 79 -9.47 -18.28 16.23
C LYS A 79 -10.06 -16.91 16.65
N LYS A 80 -11.35 -16.89 17.02
CA LYS A 80 -12.09 -15.68 17.45
C LYS A 80 -11.28 -14.89 18.49
N ILE A 81 -10.91 -13.66 18.16
CA ILE A 81 -10.35 -12.71 19.12
C ILE A 81 -11.53 -11.84 19.60
N LYS A 82 -11.76 -11.78 20.93
CA LYS A 82 -12.70 -10.85 21.57
C LYS A 82 -12.12 -9.43 21.50
N GLY A 83 -12.30 -8.74 20.39
CA GLY A 83 -11.93 -7.33 20.25
C GLY A 83 -12.67 -6.70 19.07
N LYS A 84 -13.24 -5.50 19.28
CA LYS A 84 -13.94 -4.72 18.25
C LYS A 84 -12.94 -4.32 17.16
N CYS A 85 -13.11 -4.89 15.97
CA CYS A 85 -12.55 -4.35 14.73
C CYS A 85 -13.70 -3.68 13.99
N SER A 86 -13.64 -2.36 13.80
CA SER A 86 -14.65 -1.63 13.03
C SER A 86 -14.63 -2.12 11.58
N ARG A 87 -15.67 -2.86 11.22
CA ARG A 87 -15.92 -3.40 9.89
C ARG A 87 -16.40 -2.23 9.02
N LEU A 88 -15.55 -1.71 8.13
CA LEU A 88 -16.02 -0.82 7.08
C LEU A 88 -16.78 -1.69 6.06
N ASN A 89 -18.11 -1.61 6.10
CA ASN A 89 -18.99 -2.18 5.08
C ASN A 89 -18.94 -1.27 3.87
N ILE A 90 -18.47 -1.78 2.75
CA ILE A 90 -18.83 -1.30 1.43
C ILE A 90 -19.17 -2.54 0.60
N TRP A 91 -19.96 -2.35 -0.45
CA TRP A 91 -20.58 -3.35 -1.34
C TRP A 91 -22.00 -3.78 -0.91
N ASN A 92 -23.00 -3.05 -1.43
CA ASN A 92 -24.08 -3.63 -2.23
C ASN A 92 -24.90 -2.52 -2.92
N SER A 93 -24.71 -2.36 -4.23
CA SER A 93 -25.66 -1.75 -5.15
C SER A 93 -25.38 -2.30 -6.54
N HIS A 94 -26.00 -3.43 -6.86
CA HIS A 94 -26.37 -3.86 -8.21
C HIS A 94 -27.73 -4.56 -8.10
#